data_AF-A0A2M7UC94-F1
#
_entry.id   AF-A0A2M7UC94-F1
#
_cell.length_a   1.000
_cell.length_b   1.000
_cell.length_c   1.000
_cell.angle_alpha   90.00
_cell.angle_beta   90.00
_cell.angle_gamma   90.00
#
_symmetry.space_group_name_H-M   'P 1'
#
loop_
_entity.id
_entity.type
_entity.pdbx_description
1 polymer ?
#
loop_
_entity_poly.entity_id
_entity_poly.type
_entity_poly.pdbx_seq_one_letter_code
_entity_poly.pdbx_strand_id
1 'polypeptide(L)'
;GQYPDYTIRLYKNGVAKFPCKDVHENVEIIDPKNSSRQARTINNYLSSERSESRNIGYLQNPILHYADPDFSRYLMRWDRYTSLEVEKMPKDTKLGLFNYIIWKPKITFLMMYFRHKGFMDGFPGFVFALFSSIRFWGIYIKWRARRQS
;
A
#
# COMPACT_ATOMS: atom_id res chain seq x y z
N GLY A 1 4.91 8.33 7.22
CA GLY A 1 3.78 9.26 7.02
C GLY A 1 2.46 8.56 7.33
N GLN A 2 1.42 9.30 7.73
CA GLN A 2 0.10 8.71 8.00
C GLN A 2 -0.59 8.35 6.67
N TYR A 3 -1.16 7.14 6.59
CA TYR A 3 -1.83 6.66 5.39
C TYR A 3 -3.21 7.32 5.21
N PRO A 4 -3.65 7.63 3.97
CA PRO A 4 -2.89 7.64 2.72
C PRO A 4 -2.11 8.95 2.50
N ASP A 5 -0.83 8.85 2.11
CA ASP A 5 0.00 10.00 1.68
C ASP A 5 -0.07 10.09 0.14
N TYR A 6 -0.75 11.12 -0.37
CA TYR A 6 -0.92 11.34 -1.81
C TYR A 6 0.29 12.05 -2.44
N THR A 7 1.38 12.28 -1.68
CA THR A 7 2.54 13.00 -2.20
C THR A 7 3.58 12.05 -2.81
N ILE A 8 3.76 12.12 -4.13
CA ILE A 8 4.93 11.55 -4.80
C ILE A 8 6.14 12.40 -4.42
N ARG A 9 7.14 11.79 -3.80
CA ARG A 9 8.40 12.45 -3.43
C ARG A 9 9.52 11.90 -4.30
N LEU A 10 10.20 12.77 -5.02
CA LEU A 10 11.35 12.44 -5.86
C LEU A 10 12.63 12.83 -5.13
N TYR A 11 13.62 11.94 -5.14
CA TYR A 11 14.91 12.15 -4.50
C TYR A 11 16.03 11.96 -5.53
N LYS A 12 17.09 12.77 -5.47
CA LYS A 12 18.29 12.59 -6.29
C LYS A 12 19.02 11.32 -5.82
N ASN A 13 19.32 10.41 -6.74
CA ASN A 13 20.06 9.18 -6.44
C ASN A 13 21.38 9.51 -5.73
N GLY A 14 21.70 8.78 -4.66
CA GLY A 14 22.90 9.00 -3.84
C GLY A 14 22.75 10.03 -2.72
N VAL A 15 21.63 10.77 -2.65
CA VAL A 15 21.37 11.78 -1.61
C VAL A 15 20.35 11.31 -0.56
N ALA A 16 19.56 10.28 -0.87
CA ALA A 16 18.51 9.79 0.02
C ALA A 16 18.36 8.26 -0.06
N LYS A 17 18.03 7.61 1.06
CA LYS A 17 17.79 6.16 1.14
C LYS A 17 16.57 5.82 1.98
N PHE A 18 15.95 4.69 1.65
CA PHE A 18 14.90 4.07 2.46
C PHE A 18 15.56 3.07 3.43
N PRO A 19 15.26 3.13 4.75
CA PRO A 19 15.86 2.22 5.73
C PRO A 19 15.41 0.75 5.58
N CYS A 20 14.44 0.46 4.72
CA CYS A 20 13.88 -0.85 4.38
C CYS A 20 13.44 -1.68 5.61
N LYS A 21 12.96 -1.02 6.67
CA LYS A 21 12.48 -1.67 7.90
C LYS A 21 10.98 -1.88 7.91
N ASP A 22 10.21 -0.96 7.32
CA ASP A 22 8.73 -1.02 7.26
C ASP A 22 8.18 -0.34 6.00
N VAL A 23 6.96 -0.69 5.59
CA VAL A 23 6.27 -0.19 4.40
C VAL A 23 5.83 1.28 4.49
N HIS A 24 5.85 1.90 5.69
CA HIS A 24 5.46 3.30 5.91
C HIS A 24 6.61 4.19 6.39
N GLU A 25 7.84 3.82 6.06
CA GLU A 25 9.02 4.57 6.50
C GLU A 25 9.23 5.88 5.72
N ASN A 26 9.86 6.84 6.38
CA ASN A 26 10.28 8.08 5.74
C ASN A 26 11.70 7.93 5.20
N VAL A 27 12.01 8.63 4.11
CA VAL A 27 13.36 8.67 3.53
C VAL A 27 14.35 9.36 4.46
N GLU A 28 15.52 8.75 4.62
CA GLU A 28 16.68 9.32 5.30
C GLU A 28 17.60 10.02 4.30
N ILE A 29 18.08 11.23 4.63
CA ILE A 29 19.04 11.97 3.80
C ILE A 29 20.44 11.47 4.13
N ILE A 30 21.21 11.12 3.10
CA ILE A 30 22.61 10.74 3.21
C ILE A 30 23.43 12.03 3.34
N ASP A 31 23.80 12.40 4.57
CA ASP A 31 24.72 13.50 4.79
C ASP A 31 26.18 13.03 4.56
N PRO A 32 26.91 13.60 3.58
CA PRO A 32 28.31 13.24 3.33
C PRO A 32 29.23 13.56 4.53
N LYS A 33 28.79 14.33 5.53
CA LYS A 33 29.57 14.60 6.76
C LYS A 33 29.53 13.47 7.79
N ASN A 34 28.51 12.61 7.78
CA ASN A 34 28.32 11.54 8.77
C ASN A 34 28.64 10.13 8.25
N SER A 35 29.08 10.00 6.99
CA SER A 35 29.47 8.71 6.42
C SER A 35 30.90 8.36 6.83
N SER A 36 31.05 7.25 7.54
CA SER A 36 32.27 6.66 8.12
C SER A 36 33.54 6.81 7.26
N ARG A 37 34.68 7.00 7.96
CA ARG A 37 36.09 7.28 7.55
C ARG A 37 36.57 6.86 6.14
N GLN A 38 35.97 5.87 5.49
CA GLN A 38 36.33 5.37 4.16
C GLN A 38 35.81 6.24 3.00
N ALA A 39 34.83 7.13 3.23
CA ALA A 39 34.29 8.04 2.21
C ALA A 39 35.15 9.31 1.97
N ARG A 40 36.20 9.54 2.76
CA ARG A 40 37.03 10.77 2.69
C ARG A 40 37.82 10.90 1.39
N THR A 41 38.24 9.80 0.77
CA THR A 41 39.06 9.86 -0.45
C THR A 41 38.25 10.20 -1.70
N ILE A 42 36.96 9.87 -1.71
CA ILE A 42 36.03 10.15 -2.82
C ILE A 42 35.53 11.61 -2.76
N ASN A 43 35.43 12.18 -1.55
CA ASN A 43 34.89 13.52 -1.31
C ASN A 43 35.69 14.67 -1.95
N ASN A 44 36.96 14.46 -2.32
CA ASN A 44 37.79 15.52 -2.94
C ASN A 44 37.50 15.71 -4.44
N TYR A 45 36.90 14.73 -5.12
CA TYR A 45 36.53 14.86 -6.54
C TYR A 45 35.09 15.35 -6.73
N LEU A 46 34.23 15.21 -5.73
CA LEU A 46 32.83 15.65 -5.74
C LEU A 46 32.65 17.10 -5.23
N SER A 47 33.72 17.76 -4.78
CA SER A 47 33.66 19.12 -4.22
C SER A 47 33.71 20.23 -5.27
N SER A 48 34.03 19.91 -6.53
CA SER A 48 34.04 20.88 -7.64
C SER A 48 32.67 21.02 -8.32
N GLU A 49 31.78 20.04 -8.19
CA GLU A 49 30.42 20.12 -8.73
C GLU A 49 29.43 20.53 -7.64
N ARG A 50 29.32 21.86 -7.54
CA ARG A 50 28.05 22.57 -7.51
C ARG A 50 27.26 22.45 -6.19
N SER A 51 27.25 23.60 -5.52
CA SER A 51 26.16 24.15 -4.74
C SER A 51 24.81 24.09 -5.50
N GLU A 52 24.29 22.91 -5.79
CA GLU A 52 22.88 22.78 -6.14
C GLU A 52 22.10 22.89 -4.84
N SER A 53 21.55 24.08 -4.63
CA SER A 53 20.45 24.37 -3.71
C SER A 53 19.57 23.13 -3.50
N ARG A 54 19.28 22.79 -2.24
CA ARG A 54 18.19 21.85 -1.87
C ARG A 54 16.83 22.48 -2.20
N ASN A 55 16.63 22.81 -3.47
CA ASN A 55 15.42 23.42 -3.98
C ASN A 55 14.40 22.30 -4.18
N ILE A 56 13.35 22.36 -3.38
CA ILE A 56 12.18 21.50 -3.54
C ILE A 56 11.43 22.04 -4.76
N GLY A 57 11.51 21.32 -5.87
CA GLY A 57 10.75 21.60 -7.08
C GLY A 57 9.40 20.87 -7.05
N TYR A 58 8.36 21.51 -7.59
CA TYR A 58 7.08 20.86 -7.85
C TYR A 58 7.00 20.49 -9.33
N LEU A 59 6.40 19.34 -9.63
CA LEU A 59 6.10 18.96 -11.01
C LEU A 59 5.09 19.95 -11.60
N GLN A 60 5.37 20.47 -12.80
CA GLN A 60 4.43 21.36 -13.51
C GLN A 60 3.16 20.63 -13.96
N ASN A 61 3.24 19.30 -14.15
CA ASN A 61 2.14 18.45 -14.58
C ASN A 61 1.83 17.37 -13.54
N PRO A 62 0.55 16.98 -13.36
CA PRO A 62 0.18 15.89 -12.48
C PRO A 62 0.69 14.54 -13.05
N ILE A 63 1.27 13.72 -12.18
CA ILE A 63 1.57 12.33 -12.51
C ILE A 63 0.31 11.51 -12.26
N LEU A 64 -0.27 10.96 -13.32
CA LEU A 64 -1.39 10.03 -13.22
C LEU A 64 -0.89 8.68 -12.71
N HIS A 65 -1.17 8.35 -11.45
CA HIS A 65 -0.78 7.09 -10.83
C HIS A 65 -1.97 6.10 -10.82
N TYR A 66 -2.09 5.31 -11.88
CA TYR A 66 -3.06 4.21 -11.94
C TYR A 66 -2.50 2.97 -11.22
N ALA A 67 -2.95 2.72 -9.99
CA ALA A 67 -2.47 1.58 -9.19
C ALA A 67 -2.85 0.21 -9.80
N ASP A 68 -4.00 0.15 -10.48
CA ASP A 68 -4.57 -1.07 -11.07
C ASP A 68 -5.09 -0.73 -12.47
N PRO A 69 -4.26 -0.84 -13.53
CA PRO A 69 -4.67 -0.51 -14.89
C PRO A 69 -5.66 -1.52 -15.47
N ASP A 70 -5.73 -2.72 -14.90
CA ASP A 70 -6.55 -3.83 -15.38
C ASP A 70 -7.25 -4.58 -14.23
N PHE A 71 -8.34 -5.27 -14.56
CA PHE A 71 -9.12 -6.02 -13.58
C PHE A 71 -8.40 -7.27 -13.04
N SER A 72 -7.47 -7.85 -13.80
CA SER A 72 -6.67 -9.00 -13.33
C SER A 72 -5.76 -8.59 -12.18
N ARG A 73 -5.12 -7.43 -12.28
CA ARG A 73 -4.31 -6.82 -11.23
C ARG A 73 -5.14 -6.50 -9.99
N TYR A 74 -6.37 -6.03 -10.17
CA TYR A 74 -7.32 -5.88 -9.06
C TYR A 74 -7.56 -7.22 -8.34
N LEU A 75 -7.84 -8.30 -9.08
CA LEU A 75 -8.06 -9.63 -8.50
C LEU A 75 -6.82 -10.19 -7.80
N MET A 76 -5.62 -10.01 -8.39
CA MET A 76 -4.36 -10.39 -7.74
C MET A 76 -4.17 -9.67 -6.41
N ARG A 77 -4.53 -8.39 -6.35
CA ARG A 77 -4.41 -7.60 -5.13
C ARG A 77 -5.46 -8.01 -4.10
N TRP A 78 -6.68 -8.28 -4.54
CA TRP A 78 -7.75 -8.82 -3.70
C TRP A 78 -7.34 -10.15 -3.06
N ASP A 79 -6.73 -11.05 -3.84
CA ASP A 79 -6.20 -12.32 -3.35
C ASP A 79 -5.08 -12.12 -2.32
N ARG A 80 -4.11 -11.26 -2.64
CA ARG A 80 -3.00 -10.92 -1.73
C ARG A 80 -3.51 -10.38 -0.39
N TYR A 81 -4.43 -9.41 -0.41
CA TYR A 81 -4.94 -8.82 0.83
C TYR A 81 -5.74 -9.80 1.67
N THR A 82 -6.56 -10.67 1.06
CA THR A 82 -7.26 -11.72 1.81
C THR A 82 -6.30 -12.73 2.43
N SER A 83 -5.21 -13.09 1.74
CA SER A 83 -4.15 -13.94 2.30
C SER A 83 -3.45 -13.27 3.49
N LEU A 84 -3.03 -12.02 3.35
CA LEU A 84 -2.37 -11.25 4.41
C LEU A 84 -3.26 -11.07 5.64
N GLU A 85 -4.57 -10.90 5.45
CA GLU A 85 -5.53 -10.78 6.55
C GLU A 85 -5.61 -12.07 7.37
N VAL A 86 -5.62 -13.23 6.71
CA VAL A 86 -5.57 -14.53 7.38
C VAL A 86 -4.21 -14.74 8.06
N GLU A 87 -3.10 -14.40 7.40
CA GLU A 87 -1.74 -14.53 7.94
C GLU A 87 -1.57 -13.75 9.25
N LYS A 88 -2.08 -12.52 9.29
CA LYS A 88 -2.04 -11.66 10.49
C LYS A 88 -2.95 -12.12 11.62
N MET A 89 -3.92 -13.01 11.38
CA MET A 89 -4.78 -13.52 12.45
C MET A 89 -4.05 -14.51 13.36
N PRO A 90 -4.21 -14.39 14.69
CA PRO A 90 -3.75 -15.39 15.65
C PRO A 90 -4.26 -16.81 15.29
N LYS A 91 -3.43 -17.84 15.50
CA LYS A 91 -3.77 -19.23 15.12
C LYS A 91 -4.99 -19.79 15.84
N ASP A 92 -5.26 -19.32 17.04
CA ASP A 92 -6.39 -19.65 17.91
C ASP A 92 -7.71 -18.96 17.50
N THR A 93 -7.65 -17.99 16.57
CA THR A 93 -8.84 -17.27 16.10
C THR A 93 -9.87 -18.23 15.51
N LYS A 94 -11.10 -18.18 16.03
CA LYS A 94 -12.25 -18.94 15.52
C LYS A 94 -13.19 -18.03 14.75
N LEU A 95 -13.31 -18.27 13.44
CA LEU A 95 -14.25 -17.53 12.60
C LEU A 95 -15.59 -18.27 12.52
N GLY A 96 -16.68 -17.56 12.79
CA GLY A 96 -18.04 -18.08 12.63
C GLY A 96 -18.45 -18.11 11.16
N LEU A 97 -18.91 -19.28 10.66
CA LEU A 97 -19.35 -19.48 9.27
C LEU A 97 -20.40 -18.45 8.85
N PHE A 98 -21.53 -18.39 9.56
CA PHE A 98 -22.64 -17.49 9.23
C PHE A 98 -22.23 -16.01 9.30
N ASN A 99 -21.33 -15.66 10.23
CA ASN A 99 -20.87 -14.29 10.35
C ASN A 99 -20.05 -13.84 9.13
N TYR A 100 -19.15 -14.68 8.63
CA TYR A 100 -18.28 -14.34 7.50
C TYR A 100 -18.88 -14.60 6.12
N ILE A 101 -19.83 -15.53 6.01
CA ILE A 101 -20.48 -15.84 4.73
C ILE A 101 -21.75 -15.02 4.51
N ILE A 102 -22.49 -14.68 5.56
CA ILE A 102 -23.80 -14.01 5.44
C ILE A 102 -23.76 -12.60 6.00
N TRP A 103 -23.48 -12.44 7.29
CA TRP A 103 -23.69 -11.16 7.97
C TRP A 103 -22.69 -10.07 7.54
N LYS A 104 -21.38 -10.34 7.61
CA LYS A 104 -20.34 -9.38 7.21
C LYS A 104 -20.47 -8.96 5.73
N PRO A 105 -20.61 -9.89 4.76
CA PRO A 105 -20.85 -9.54 3.36
C PRO A 105 -22.06 -8.63 3.15
N LYS A 106 -23.22 -8.99 3.72
CA LYS A 106 -24.46 -8.20 3.56
C LYS A 106 -24.30 -6.80 4.12
N ILE A 107 -23.75 -6.67 5.33
CA ILE A 107 -23.52 -5.36 5.96
C ILE A 107 -22.52 -4.54 5.14
N THR A 108 -21.38 -5.10 4.77
CA THR A 108 -20.37 -4.37 4.00
C THR A 108 -20.88 -3.94 2.63
N PHE A 109 -21.60 -4.80 1.91
CA PHE A 109 -22.22 -4.45 0.64
C PHE A 109 -23.22 -3.29 0.81
N LEU A 110 -24.16 -3.41 1.75
CA LEU A 110 -25.18 -2.38 1.98
C LEU A 110 -24.53 -1.05 2.37
N MET A 111 -23.52 -1.10 3.23
CA MET A 111 -22.78 0.09 3.65
C MET A 111 -22.01 0.72 2.49
N MET A 112 -21.28 -0.04 1.68
CA MET A 112 -20.49 0.51 0.58
C MET A 112 -21.38 1.00 -0.57
N TYR A 113 -22.39 0.23 -0.92
CA TYR A 113 -23.25 0.55 -2.05
C TYR A 113 -24.22 1.70 -1.75
N PHE A 114 -24.95 1.64 -0.63
CA PHE A 114 -25.96 2.67 -0.31
C PHE A 114 -25.41 3.81 0.55
N ARG A 115 -24.79 3.49 1.70
CA ARG A 115 -24.33 4.54 2.64
C ARG A 115 -23.19 5.38 2.05
N HIS A 116 -22.22 4.75 1.38
CA HIS A 116 -21.14 5.48 0.69
C HIS A 116 -21.48 5.82 -0.76
N LYS A 117 -22.74 5.63 -1.17
CA LYS A 117 -23.24 6.00 -2.49
C LYS A 117 -22.45 5.39 -3.65
N GLY A 118 -21.92 4.18 -3.49
CA GLY A 118 -21.27 3.45 -4.59
C GLY A 118 -22.17 3.25 -5.82
N PHE A 119 -23.49 3.35 -5.67
CA PHE A 119 -24.40 3.37 -6.82
C PHE A 119 -24.21 4.60 -7.74
N MET A 120 -23.66 5.71 -7.25
CA MET A 120 -23.38 6.91 -8.05
C MET A 120 -22.30 6.66 -9.10
N ASP A 121 -21.37 5.74 -8.82
CA ASP A 121 -20.31 5.34 -9.74
C ASP A 121 -20.79 4.29 -10.75
N GLY A 122 -22.08 3.91 -10.73
CA GLY A 122 -22.68 2.94 -11.64
C GLY A 122 -22.11 1.53 -11.50
N PHE A 123 -21.76 0.90 -12.63
CA PHE A 123 -21.25 -0.47 -12.66
C PHE A 123 -19.91 -0.65 -11.91
N PRO A 124 -18.89 0.21 -12.09
CA PRO A 124 -17.66 0.16 -11.29
C PRO A 124 -17.90 0.17 -9.78
N GLY A 125 -18.81 1.03 -9.29
CA GLY A 125 -19.13 1.10 -7.86
C GLY A 125 -19.86 -0.14 -7.34
N PHE A 126 -20.72 -0.75 -8.16
CA PHE A 126 -21.31 -2.06 -7.85
C PHE A 126 -20.25 -3.15 -7.73
N VAL A 127 -19.36 -3.27 -8.72
CA VAL A 127 -18.26 -4.25 -8.71
C VAL A 127 -17.39 -4.06 -7.47
N PHE A 128 -17.03 -2.82 -7.15
CA PHE A 128 -16.25 -2.51 -5.96
C PHE A 128 -16.95 -2.97 -4.67
N ALA A 129 -18.22 -2.59 -4.46
CA ALA A 129 -18.99 -3.01 -3.29
C ALA A 129 -19.14 -4.53 -3.19
N LEU A 130 -19.34 -5.21 -4.32
CA LEU A 130 -19.49 -6.66 -4.41
C LEU A 130 -18.19 -7.38 -4.01
N PHE A 131 -17.06 -7.02 -4.60
CA PHE A 131 -15.78 -7.67 -4.30
C PHE A 131 -15.29 -7.36 -2.88
N SER A 132 -15.58 -6.17 -2.35
CA SER A 132 -15.31 -5.85 -0.95
C SER A 132 -16.15 -6.69 0.04
N SER A 133 -17.35 -7.07 -0.36
CA SER A 133 -18.25 -7.94 0.40
C SER A 133 -17.82 -9.42 0.31
N ILE A 134 -17.58 -9.93 -0.90
CA ILE A 134 -17.16 -11.32 -1.13
C ILE A 134 -15.77 -11.61 -0.54
N ARG A 135 -14.96 -10.57 -0.27
CA ARG A 135 -13.67 -10.68 0.44
C ARG A 135 -13.75 -11.56 1.69
N PHE A 136 -14.82 -11.45 2.48
CA PHE A 136 -14.99 -12.25 3.70
C PHE A 136 -15.14 -13.75 3.43
N TRP A 137 -15.66 -14.13 2.27
CA TRP A 137 -15.70 -15.52 1.84
C TRP A 137 -14.29 -16.05 1.59
N GLY A 138 -13.48 -15.29 0.84
CA GLY A 138 -12.09 -15.62 0.58
C GLY A 138 -11.28 -15.80 1.87
N ILE A 139 -11.45 -14.88 2.83
CA ILE A 139 -10.82 -14.96 4.15
C ILE A 139 -11.26 -16.23 4.89
N TYR A 140 -12.55 -16.52 4.92
CA TYR A 140 -13.08 -17.69 5.62
C TYR A 140 -12.54 -19.01 5.03
N ILE A 141 -12.52 -19.13 3.71
CA ILE A 141 -12.02 -20.31 3.01
C ILE A 141 -10.52 -20.48 3.27
N LYS A 142 -9.73 -19.42 3.12
CA LYS A 142 -8.28 -19.45 3.38
C LYS A 142 -7.95 -19.75 4.84
N TRP A 143 -8.67 -19.16 5.79
CA TRP A 143 -8.55 -19.48 7.20
C TRP A 143 -8.85 -20.94 7.49
N ARG A 144 -9.91 -21.49 6.89
CA ARG A 144 -10.28 -22.91 7.05
C ARG A 144 -9.19 -23.83 6.46
N ALA A 145 -8.64 -23.50 5.30
CA ALA A 145 -7.54 -24.24 4.67
C ALA A 145 -6.27 -24.20 5.54
N ARG A 146 -5.89 -23.03 6.06
CA ARG A 146 -4.75 -22.87 6.98
C ARG A 146 -4.87 -23.73 8.24
N ARG A 147 -6.08 -24.00 8.71
CA ARG A 147 -6.33 -24.80 9.92
C ARG A 147 -6.20 -26.31 9.67
N GLN A 148 -6.26 -26.75 8.42
CA GLN A 148 -6.13 -28.17 8.03
C GLN A 148 -4.68 -28.57 7.72
N SER A 149 -3.80 -27.59 7.49
CA SER A 149 -2.34 -27.76 7.32
C SER A 149 -1.62 -27.73 8.66
#